data_AF-A0A372HLU4-F1
#
_entry.id   AF-A0A372HLU4-F1
#
_cell.length_a   1.000
_cell.length_b   1.000
_cell.length_c   1.000
_cell.angle_alpha   90.00
_cell.angle_beta   90.00
_cell.angle_gamma   90.00
#
_symmetry.space_group_name_H-M   'P 1'
#
loop_
_entity.id
_entity.type
_entity.pdbx_description
1 polymer ?
#
loop_
_entity_poly.entity_id
_entity_poly.type
_entity_poly.pdbx_seq_one_letter_code
_entity_poly.pdbx_strand_id
1 'polypeptide(L)'
;MDENGNDWYECQKLFSECTKVIAYDSNNIVVSITDDASTLWPIGLSVAEVDSLPEDVDINGGWVFRDNSVVKRIYSDTELQQQAESKKAALLSHAESVIVTLERAVKLNMATDEERAKLEAWERYSVLVYRVDTAKPEWPEEP
;
A
#
# COMPACT_ATOMS: atom_id res chain seq x y z
N MET A 1 18.61 15.94 16.68
CA MET A 1 18.57 17.40 16.45
C MET A 1 18.07 17.63 15.04
N ASP A 2 17.25 18.65 14.84
CA ASP A 2 16.81 19.05 13.50
C ASP A 2 17.96 19.69 12.70
N GLU A 3 17.68 20.13 11.47
CA GLU A 3 18.64 20.79 10.57
C GLU A 3 19.21 22.12 11.11
N ASN A 4 18.53 22.74 12.09
CA ASN A 4 18.96 23.97 12.75
C ASN A 4 19.66 23.69 14.11
N GLY A 5 19.83 22.43 14.49
CA GLY A 5 20.46 22.02 15.74
C GLY A 5 19.53 21.98 16.95
N ASN A 6 18.21 22.10 16.76
CA ASN A 6 17.25 22.05 17.86
C ASN A 6 17.01 20.62 18.35
N ASP A 7 16.83 20.45 19.66
CA ASP A 7 16.45 19.17 20.25
C ASP A 7 14.94 18.91 20.05
N TRP A 8 14.60 17.73 19.55
CA TRP A 8 13.22 17.33 19.29
C TRP A 8 12.34 17.42 20.54
N TYR A 9 12.84 16.98 21.71
CA TYR A 9 12.07 16.98 22.95
C TYR A 9 11.80 18.38 23.49
N GLU A 10 12.59 19.37 23.09
CA GLU A 10 12.31 20.79 23.37
C GLU A 10 11.34 21.38 22.34
N CYS A 11 11.44 20.98 21.07
CA CYS A 11 10.53 21.41 20.00
C CYS A 11 9.09 20.89 20.17
N GLN A 12 8.89 19.74 20.80
CA GLN A 12 7.55 19.20 21.10
C GLN A 12 6.65 20.20 21.83
N LYS A 13 7.22 21.07 22.67
CA LYS A 13 6.49 22.08 23.45
C LYS A 13 5.91 23.21 22.59
N LEU A 14 6.31 23.30 21.33
CA LEU A 14 5.85 24.32 20.37
C LEU A 14 4.56 23.89 19.64
N PHE A 15 4.18 22.61 19.74
CA PHE A 15 3.01 22.06 19.08
C PHE A 15 1.73 22.40 19.87
N SER A 16 0.65 22.66 19.15
CA SER A 16 -0.68 22.92 19.69
C SER A 16 -1.35 21.62 20.15
N GLU A 17 -2.08 21.66 21.25
CA GLU A 17 -2.77 20.47 21.80
C GLU A 17 -3.98 20.01 20.97
N CYS A 18 -4.38 20.78 19.94
CA CYS A 18 -5.59 20.52 19.15
C CYS A 18 -5.31 20.30 17.65
N THR A 19 -4.06 20.09 17.27
CA THR A 19 -3.64 19.89 15.88
C THR A 19 -3.26 18.44 15.62
N LYS A 20 -3.47 17.98 14.38
CA LYS A 20 -2.94 16.70 13.94
C LYS A 20 -1.46 16.89 13.62
N VAL A 21 -0.63 15.98 14.10
CA VAL A 21 0.81 15.98 13.85
C VAL A 21 1.14 14.83 12.92
N ILE A 22 1.89 15.14 11.86
CA ILE A 22 2.37 14.15 10.90
C ILE A 22 3.88 14.03 10.95
N ALA A 23 4.39 12.83 10.71
CA ALA A 23 5.79 12.62 10.36
C ALA A 23 5.90 12.13 8.92
N TYR A 24 6.87 12.67 8.17
CA TYR A 24 7.08 12.35 6.76
C TYR A 24 8.56 12.17 6.43
N ASP A 25 8.82 11.35 5.42
CA ASP A 25 10.18 11.04 4.97
C ASP A 25 10.76 12.10 4.01
N SER A 26 11.98 11.88 3.53
CA SER A 26 12.66 12.78 2.59
C SER A 26 11.99 12.89 1.21
N ASN A 27 11.07 11.99 0.86
CA ASN A 27 10.23 12.08 -0.34
C ASN A 27 8.89 12.76 -0.05
N ASN A 28 8.73 13.31 1.16
CA ASN A 28 7.51 13.87 1.72
C ASN A 28 6.38 12.86 1.94
N ILE A 29 6.67 11.56 1.93
CA ILE A 29 5.66 10.54 2.16
C ILE A 29 5.28 10.53 3.64
N VAL A 30 3.99 10.63 3.94
CA VAL A 30 3.48 10.57 5.32
C VAL A 30 3.60 9.14 5.83
N VAL A 31 4.31 8.97 6.94
CA VAL A 31 4.60 7.66 7.55
C VAL A 31 4.07 7.53 8.98
N SER A 32 3.62 8.64 9.59
CA SER A 32 2.97 8.64 10.89
C SER A 32 1.98 9.79 10.99
N ILE A 33 0.89 9.56 11.73
CA ILE A 33 -0.15 10.53 12.06
C ILE A 33 -0.50 10.32 13.54
N THR A 34 -0.48 11.39 14.33
CA THR A 34 -0.78 11.34 15.76
C THR A 34 -1.44 12.63 16.23
N ASP A 35 -2.16 12.55 17.34
CA ASP A 35 -2.64 13.72 18.10
C ASP A 35 -1.64 14.14 19.19
N ASP A 36 -0.63 13.32 19.46
CA ASP A 36 0.36 13.54 20.51
C ASP A 36 1.78 13.44 19.93
N ALA A 37 2.40 14.60 19.70
CA ALA A 37 3.75 14.69 19.17
C ALA A 37 4.80 13.97 20.03
N SER A 38 4.56 13.82 21.34
CA SER A 38 5.50 13.14 22.25
C SER A 38 5.64 11.64 21.97
N THR A 39 4.67 11.06 21.27
CA THR A 39 4.70 9.66 20.80
C THR A 39 5.65 9.43 19.63
N LEU A 40 6.14 10.50 18.99
CA LEU A 40 7.01 10.40 17.82
C LEU A 40 8.48 10.28 18.21
N TRP A 41 9.16 9.41 17.46
CA TRP A 41 10.62 9.35 17.41
C TRP A 41 11.10 9.60 15.97
N PRO A 42 11.21 10.87 15.53
CA PRO A 42 11.37 11.22 14.12
C PRO A 42 12.82 11.19 13.65
N ILE A 43 13.57 10.10 13.92
CA ILE A 43 14.92 9.97 13.35
C ILE A 43 14.81 9.83 11.83
N GLY A 44 15.43 10.76 11.11
CA GLY A 44 15.42 10.78 9.64
C GLY A 44 14.09 11.21 9.04
N LEU A 45 13.18 11.76 9.85
CA LEU A 45 11.88 12.26 9.43
C LEU A 45 11.75 13.74 9.72
N SER A 46 10.90 14.40 8.96
CA SER A 46 10.40 15.74 9.26
C SER A 46 9.04 15.63 9.94
N VAL A 47 8.71 16.60 10.79
CA VAL A 47 7.43 16.65 11.52
C VAL A 47 6.75 17.98 11.23
N ALA A 48 5.43 17.94 11.01
CA ALA A 48 4.62 19.13 10.79
C ALA A 48 3.25 19.01 11.47
N GLU A 49 2.70 20.16 11.85
CA GLU A 49 1.30 20.28 12.21
C GLU A 49 0.44 20.50 10.98
N VAL A 50 -0.75 19.90 10.99
CA VAL A 50 -1.76 20.11 9.97
C VAL A 50 -3.11 20.40 10.61
N ASP A 51 -3.83 21.35 10.01
CA ASP A 51 -5.14 21.78 10.50
C ASP A 51 -6.21 20.71 10.30
N SER A 52 -6.06 19.91 9.24
CA SER A 52 -7.01 18.85 8.90
C SER A 52 -6.33 17.76 8.07
N LEU A 53 -6.98 16.60 8.04
CA LEU A 53 -6.55 15.45 7.26
C LEU A 53 -7.69 15.00 6.32
N PRO A 54 -7.35 14.46 5.15
CA PRO A 54 -8.30 13.75 4.30
C PRO A 54 -8.99 12.59 5.04
N GLU A 55 -10.24 12.28 4.71
CA GLU A 55 -11.02 11.23 5.38
C GLU A 55 -10.44 9.83 5.17
N ASP A 56 -9.86 9.57 3.98
CA ASP A 56 -9.26 8.30 3.58
C ASP A 56 -7.73 8.27 3.79
N VAL A 57 -7.20 9.18 4.63
CA VAL A 57 -5.76 9.24 4.88
C VAL A 57 -5.25 7.97 5.57
N ASP A 58 -4.11 7.47 5.11
CA ASP A 58 -3.39 6.39 5.76
C ASP A 58 -1.87 6.65 5.71
N ILE A 59 -1.09 5.73 6.29
CA ILE A 59 0.37 5.79 6.34
C ILE A 59 1.01 4.73 5.44
N ASN A 60 0.28 4.19 4.47
CA ASN A 60 0.71 3.09 3.59
C ASN A 60 1.48 3.59 2.36
N GLY A 61 1.93 4.86 2.37
CA GLY A 61 2.70 5.46 1.27
C GLY A 61 1.88 6.07 0.14
N GLY A 62 0.55 6.18 0.30
CA GLY A 62 -0.38 6.82 -0.64
C GLY A 62 -0.51 8.33 -0.49
N TRP A 63 0.12 8.92 0.53
CA TRP A 63 -0.08 10.31 0.93
C TRP A 63 1.26 11.03 1.08
N VAL A 64 1.31 12.28 0.62
CA VAL A 64 2.48 13.14 0.77
C VAL A 64 2.11 14.46 1.42
N PHE A 65 3.04 15.05 2.16
CA PHE A 65 2.93 16.40 2.68
C PHE A 65 3.43 17.42 1.65
N ARG A 66 2.59 18.39 1.27
CA ARG A 66 2.94 19.45 0.33
C ARG A 66 2.11 20.69 0.63
N ASP A 67 2.73 21.86 0.59
CA ASP A 67 2.06 23.15 0.78
C ASP A 67 1.20 23.20 2.07
N ASN A 68 1.78 22.71 3.16
CA ASN A 68 1.14 22.64 4.48
C ASN A 68 -0.13 21.76 4.52
N SER A 69 -0.27 20.80 3.59
CA SER A 69 -1.43 19.90 3.49
C SER A 69 -1.01 18.47 3.17
N VAL A 70 -1.81 17.50 3.62
CA VAL A 70 -1.66 16.09 3.23
C VAL A 70 -2.49 15.83 1.98
N VAL A 71 -1.84 15.43 0.89
CA VAL A 71 -2.47 15.22 -0.42
C VAL A 71 -2.12 13.86 -0.99
N LYS A 72 -2.97 13.35 -1.90
CA LYS A 72 -2.69 12.06 -2.56
C LYS A 72 -1.38 12.12 -3.32
N ARG A 73 -0.57 11.08 -3.14
CA ARG A 73 0.69 10.91 -3.84
C ARG A 73 0.44 10.69 -5.33
N ILE A 74 1.18 11.42 -6.15
CA ILE A 74 1.25 11.18 -7.59
C ILE A 74 2.45 10.26 -7.82
N TYR A 75 2.19 9.05 -8.30
CA TYR A 75 3.24 8.08 -8.65
C TYR A 75 3.83 8.39 -10.02
N SER A 76 5.12 8.12 -10.19
CA SER A 76 5.74 8.09 -11.51
C SER A 76 5.26 6.87 -12.32
N ASP A 77 5.37 6.94 -13.65
CA ASP A 77 5.02 5.81 -14.53
C ASP A 77 5.79 4.53 -14.16
N THR A 78 7.07 4.67 -13.78
CA THR A 78 7.90 3.55 -13.32
C THR A 78 7.38 2.92 -12.03
N GLU A 79 6.94 3.73 -11.07
CA GLU A 79 6.37 3.22 -9.82
C GLU A 79 5.02 2.54 -10.05
N LEU A 80 4.18 3.11 -10.90
CA LEU A 80 2.91 2.50 -11.29
C LEU A 80 3.13 1.15 -11.97
N GLN A 81 4.13 1.06 -12.86
CA GLN A 81 4.50 -0.19 -13.52
C GLN A 81 5.01 -1.22 -12.50
N GLN A 82 5.86 -0.83 -11.57
CA GLN A 82 6.37 -1.73 -10.52
C GLN A 82 5.23 -2.23 -9.60
N GLN A 83 4.27 -1.37 -9.26
CA GLN A 83 3.09 -1.77 -8.50
C GLN A 83 2.22 -2.75 -9.30
N ALA A 84 2.02 -2.51 -10.60
CA ALA A 84 1.28 -3.41 -11.47
C ALA A 84 1.98 -4.78 -11.59
N GLU A 85 3.30 -4.81 -11.74
CA GLU A 85 4.09 -6.05 -11.75
C GLU A 85 3.99 -6.81 -10.42
N SER A 86 4.08 -6.09 -9.30
CA SER A 86 3.93 -6.68 -7.96
C SER A 86 2.52 -7.27 -7.77
N LYS A 87 1.48 -6.56 -8.22
CA LYS A 87 0.09 -7.04 -8.21
C LYS A 87 -0.08 -8.27 -9.09
N LYS A 88 0.48 -8.28 -10.30
CA LYS A 88 0.44 -9.44 -11.21
C LYS A 88 1.06 -10.67 -10.55
N ALA A 89 2.24 -10.50 -9.92
CA ALA A 89 2.90 -11.59 -9.20
C ALA A 89 2.07 -12.11 -8.03
N ALA A 90 1.46 -11.22 -7.24
CA ALA A 90 0.59 -11.60 -6.13
C ALA A 90 -0.66 -12.38 -6.59
N LEU A 91 -1.34 -11.89 -7.63
CA LEU A 91 -2.51 -12.55 -8.20
C LEU A 91 -2.18 -13.93 -8.78
N LEU A 92 -1.06 -14.07 -9.48
CA LEU A 92 -0.58 -15.36 -9.96
C LEU A 92 -0.26 -16.31 -8.80
N SER A 93 0.46 -15.85 -7.78
CA SER A 93 0.75 -16.67 -6.61
C SER A 93 -0.52 -17.13 -5.89
N HIS A 94 -1.54 -16.27 -5.82
CA HIS A 94 -2.83 -16.63 -5.24
C HIS A 94 -3.54 -17.69 -6.09
N ALA A 95 -3.67 -17.46 -7.40
CA ALA A 95 -4.30 -18.40 -8.32
C ALA A 95 -3.63 -19.78 -8.28
N GLU A 96 -2.29 -19.83 -8.33
CA GLU A 96 -1.53 -21.08 -8.23
C GLU A 96 -1.79 -21.82 -6.91
N SER A 97 -1.93 -21.11 -5.78
CA SER A 97 -2.24 -21.75 -4.50
C SER A 97 -3.60 -22.46 -4.50
N VAL A 98 -4.59 -21.88 -5.19
CA VAL A 98 -5.92 -22.47 -5.36
C VAL A 98 -5.87 -23.64 -6.34
N ILE A 99 -5.24 -23.44 -7.51
CA ILE A 99 -5.09 -24.45 -8.57
C ILE A 99 -4.42 -25.71 -8.02
N VAL A 100 -3.28 -25.60 -7.33
CA VAL A 100 -2.54 -26.76 -6.78
C VAL A 100 -3.41 -27.60 -5.85
N THR A 101 -4.30 -26.98 -5.08
CA THR A 101 -5.21 -27.68 -4.17
C THR A 101 -6.29 -28.44 -4.96
N LEU A 102 -6.89 -27.80 -5.95
CA LEU A 102 -7.95 -28.38 -6.79
C LEU A 102 -7.41 -29.47 -7.71
N GLU A 103 -6.25 -29.26 -8.35
CA GLU A 103 -5.55 -30.28 -9.14
C GLU A 103 -5.25 -31.53 -8.31
N ARG A 104 -4.86 -31.35 -7.03
CA ARG A 104 -4.62 -32.47 -6.12
C ARG A 104 -5.91 -33.24 -5.83
N ALA A 105 -7.03 -32.56 -5.60
CA ALA A 105 -8.33 -33.20 -5.43
C ALA A 105 -8.74 -33.99 -6.68
N VAL A 106 -8.53 -33.44 -7.88
CA VAL A 106 -8.78 -34.12 -9.15
C VAL A 106 -7.90 -35.35 -9.30
N LYS A 107 -6.58 -35.22 -9.06
CA LYS A 107 -5.59 -36.31 -9.15
C LYS A 107 -5.90 -37.47 -8.21
N LEU A 108 -6.42 -37.17 -7.01
CA LEU A 108 -6.81 -38.17 -6.02
C LEU A 108 -8.22 -38.74 -6.25
N ASN A 109 -8.92 -38.32 -7.31
CA ASN A 109 -10.31 -38.66 -7.59
C ASN A 109 -11.28 -38.27 -6.44
N MET A 110 -10.94 -37.19 -5.74
CA MET A 110 -11.72 -36.64 -4.62
C MET A 110 -12.52 -35.39 -5.02
N ALA A 111 -12.24 -34.79 -6.18
CA ALA A 111 -12.85 -33.55 -6.61
C ALA A 111 -14.35 -33.69 -6.95
N THR A 112 -15.17 -32.76 -6.45
CA THR A 112 -16.57 -32.59 -6.88
C THR A 112 -16.66 -31.93 -8.27
N ASP A 113 -17.84 -31.92 -8.87
CA ASP A 113 -18.07 -31.23 -10.15
C ASP A 113 -17.87 -29.71 -10.01
N GLU A 114 -18.24 -29.13 -8.87
CA GLU A 114 -17.99 -27.71 -8.56
C GLU A 114 -16.49 -27.41 -8.44
N GLU A 115 -15.70 -28.29 -7.80
CA GLU A 115 -14.25 -28.12 -7.69
C GLU A 115 -13.56 -28.22 -9.05
N ARG A 116 -14.07 -29.05 -9.96
CA ARG A 116 -13.59 -29.13 -11.35
C ARG A 116 -13.91 -27.86 -12.14
N ALA A 117 -15.12 -27.34 -12.00
CA ALA A 117 -15.51 -26.08 -12.63
C ALA A 117 -14.67 -24.91 -12.10
N LYS A 118 -14.41 -24.87 -10.79
CA LYS A 118 -13.51 -23.89 -10.17
C LYS A 118 -12.08 -24.02 -10.69
N LEU A 119 -11.55 -25.23 -10.82
CA LEU A 119 -10.20 -25.45 -11.35
C LEU A 119 -10.06 -24.82 -12.73
N GLU A 120 -11.00 -25.11 -13.64
CA GLU A 120 -10.99 -24.52 -14.99
C GLU A 120 -11.08 -22.99 -14.96
N ALA A 121 -11.91 -22.43 -14.08
CA ALA A 121 -12.05 -20.99 -13.94
C ALA A 121 -10.74 -20.32 -13.44
N TRP A 122 -10.10 -20.92 -12.43
CA TRP A 122 -8.84 -20.43 -11.88
C TRP A 122 -7.66 -20.58 -12.85
N GLU A 123 -7.57 -21.66 -13.61
CA GLU A 123 -6.56 -21.84 -14.67
C GLU A 123 -6.73 -20.80 -15.78
N ARG A 124 -7.97 -20.54 -16.22
CA ARG A 124 -8.26 -19.47 -17.19
C ARG A 124 -7.88 -18.10 -16.62
N TYR A 125 -8.24 -17.84 -15.37
CA TYR A 125 -7.90 -16.60 -14.68
C TYR A 125 -6.37 -16.39 -14.60
N SER A 126 -5.59 -17.39 -14.20
CA SER A 126 -4.13 -17.27 -14.10
C SER A 126 -3.49 -16.94 -15.45
N VAL A 127 -3.98 -17.54 -16.54
CA VAL A 127 -3.55 -17.22 -17.91
C VAL A 127 -3.92 -15.79 -18.31
N LEU A 128 -5.12 -15.31 -17.96
CA LEU A 128 -5.53 -13.94 -18.22
C LEU A 128 -4.65 -12.95 -17.46
N VAL A 129 -4.41 -13.17 -16.17
CA VAL A 129 -3.51 -12.35 -15.33
C VAL A 129 -2.10 -12.35 -15.92
N TYR A 130 -1.57 -13.51 -16.33
CA TYR A 130 -0.24 -13.62 -16.95
C TYR A 130 -0.11 -12.77 -18.23
N ARG A 131 -1.21 -12.57 -18.96
CA ARG A 131 -1.23 -11.78 -20.20
C ARG A 131 -1.44 -10.28 -19.99
N VAL A 132 -1.74 -9.83 -18.77
CA VAL A 132 -1.90 -8.39 -18.47
C VAL A 132 -0.62 -7.62 -18.82
N ASP A 133 -0.78 -6.55 -19.59
CA ASP A 133 0.24 -5.52 -19.81
C ASP A 133 0.32 -4.61 -18.57
N THR A 134 1.46 -4.63 -17.88
CA THR A 134 1.64 -3.88 -16.63
C THR A 134 1.88 -2.39 -16.85
N ALA A 135 2.15 -1.94 -18.09
CA ALA A 135 2.21 -0.52 -18.42
C ALA A 135 0.82 0.11 -18.55
N LYS A 136 -0.20 -0.70 -18.86
CA LYS A 136 -1.60 -0.27 -18.96
C LYS A 136 -2.53 -1.41 -18.52
N PRO A 137 -2.58 -1.70 -17.22
CA PRO A 137 -3.21 -2.93 -16.73
C PRO A 137 -4.72 -2.88 -16.79
N GLU A 138 -5.30 -3.92 -17.38
CA GLU A 138 -6.73 -4.27 -17.29
C GLU A 138 -6.82 -5.62 -16.57
N TRP A 139 -7.22 -5.60 -15.30
CA TRP A 139 -7.22 -6.80 -14.46
C TRP A 139 -8.47 -7.64 -14.72
N PRO A 140 -8.34 -8.95 -14.96
CA PRO A 140 -9.50 -9.84 -15.01
C PRO A 140 -10.18 -9.92 -13.63
N GLU A 141 -11.49 -10.15 -13.63
CA GLU A 141 -12.24 -10.45 -12.41
C GLU A 141 -11.87 -11.83 -11.88
N GLU A 142 -11.76 -11.94 -10.56
CA GLU A 142 -11.49 -13.20 -9.87
C GLU A 142 -12.73 -14.12 -9.95
N PRO A 143 -12.56 -15.43 -10.24
CA PRO A 143 -13.67 -16.38 -10.44
C PRO A 143 -14.34 -16.89 -9.16
#